data_AF-A0A0K8UD59-F1
#
_entry.id   AF-A0A0K8UD59-F1
#
_cell.length_a   1.000
_cell.length_b   1.000
_cell.length_c   1.000
_cell.angle_alpha   90.00
_cell.angle_beta   90.00
_cell.angle_gamma   90.00
#
_symmetry.space_group_name_H-M   'P 1'
#
loop_
_entity.id
_entity.type
_entity.pdbx_description
1 polymer ?
#
loop_
_entity_poly.entity_id
_entity_poly.type
_entity_poly.pdbx_seq_one_letter_code
_entity_poly.pdbx_strand_id
1 'polypeptide(L)'
;MAEGEIANDKSIKNADNFCITATNSSSINNAVLGEKLRKITALFFDLDNTLIPTRSGDLKAVKKLSEVLENQFGLSKEEANTATQSFLKAFRRCPDNSQTSLDSWRTYLWREALPPRY
;
A
#
# COMPACT_ATOMS: atom_id res chain seq x y z
N MET A 1 -54.66 -37.41 31.73
CA MET A 1 -54.77 -35.96 31.50
C MET A 1 -53.77 -35.62 30.42
N ALA A 2 -54.29 -35.21 29.27
CA ALA A 2 -53.56 -34.73 28.12
C ALA A 2 -53.69 -33.21 28.08
N GLU A 3 -52.58 -32.52 27.84
CA GLU A 3 -52.42 -31.18 27.26
C GLU A 3 -51.04 -31.31 26.58
N GLY A 4 -50.90 -31.37 25.25
CA GLY A 4 -50.95 -30.21 24.35
C GLY A 4 -49.70 -29.35 24.61
N GLU A 5 -48.73 -29.20 23.70
CA GLU A 5 -48.81 -28.24 22.59
C GLU A 5 -47.60 -28.40 21.60
N ILE A 6 -47.92 -28.78 20.35
CA ILE A 6 -47.39 -28.38 19.01
C ILE A 6 -45.98 -27.78 18.79
N ALA A 7 -45.16 -28.57 18.08
CA ALA A 7 -44.66 -28.41 16.70
C ALA A 7 -43.93 -27.14 16.16
N ASN A 8 -42.93 -27.47 15.32
CA ASN A 8 -42.39 -26.80 14.11
C ASN A 8 -41.04 -26.07 14.26
N ASP A 9 -39.94 -26.62 13.75
CA ASP A 9 -39.50 -26.82 12.35
C ASP A 9 -38.76 -25.60 11.77
N LYS A 10 -37.49 -25.88 11.46
CA LYS A 10 -36.54 -25.33 10.48
C LYS A 10 -36.68 -23.92 9.89
N SER A 11 -35.47 -23.32 9.82
CA SER A 11 -34.98 -22.44 8.74
C SER A 11 -35.59 -21.03 8.77
N ILE A 12 -34.86 -19.93 8.60
CA ILE A 12 -34.16 -19.55 7.38
C ILE A 12 -33.14 -18.45 7.73
N LYS A 13 -31.96 -18.56 7.13
CA LYS A 13 -30.89 -17.55 7.09
C LYS A 13 -31.41 -16.24 6.50
N ASN A 14 -31.07 -15.10 7.08
CA ASN A 14 -30.78 -13.93 6.24
C ASN A 14 -29.69 -13.09 6.90
N ALA A 15 -28.44 -13.41 6.56
CA ALA A 15 -27.41 -12.40 6.54
C ALA A 15 -27.82 -11.44 5.43
N ASP A 16 -28.17 -10.21 5.78
CA ASP A 16 -28.37 -9.15 4.79
C ASP A 16 -27.00 -8.74 4.22
N ASN A 17 -26.34 -9.68 3.53
CA ASN A 17 -25.31 -9.38 2.55
C ASN A 17 -26.05 -8.87 1.31
N PHE A 18 -26.46 -7.61 1.35
CA PHE A 18 -27.04 -6.95 0.21
C PHE A 18 -25.93 -6.67 -0.80
N CYS A 19 -25.80 -7.55 -1.81
CA CYS A 19 -25.02 -7.24 -2.99
C CYS A 19 -25.73 -6.12 -3.75
N ILE A 20 -25.12 -4.92 -3.76
CA ILE A 20 -25.54 -3.88 -4.69
C ILE A 20 -25.03 -4.32 -6.06
N THR A 21 -25.79 -5.16 -6.76
CA THR A 21 -25.62 -5.29 -8.20
C THR A 21 -26.01 -3.95 -8.80
N ALA A 22 -25.09 -3.36 -9.57
CA ALA A 22 -25.33 -2.16 -10.35
C ALA A 22 -26.43 -2.47 -11.39
N THR A 23 -27.68 -2.39 -10.96
CA THR A 23 -28.80 -2.28 -11.87
C THR A 23 -28.92 -0.81 -12.22
N ASN A 24 -29.02 -0.52 -13.52
CA ASN A 24 -29.22 0.81 -14.07
C ASN A 24 -30.52 1.41 -13.52
N SER A 25 -30.43 2.05 -12.36
CA SER A 25 -31.48 2.89 -11.77
C SER A 25 -30.81 4.19 -11.36
N SER A 26 -30.83 5.15 -12.28
CA SER A 26 -30.22 6.47 -12.23
C SER A 26 -30.89 7.42 -11.22
N SER A 27 -31.19 6.95 -10.00
CA SER A 27 -31.70 7.78 -8.90
C SER A 27 -31.52 7.11 -7.53
N ILE A 28 -30.28 6.73 -7.19
CA ILE A 28 -29.92 6.54 -5.78
C ILE A 28 -29.74 7.94 -5.20
N ASN A 29 -30.65 8.37 -4.32
CA ASN A 29 -30.62 9.69 -3.71
C ASN A 29 -29.26 9.92 -3.02
N ASN A 30 -28.46 10.85 -3.55
CA ASN A 30 -27.13 11.22 -3.02
C ASN A 30 -27.16 11.56 -1.51
N ALA A 31 -28.30 12.02 -0.99
CA ALA A 31 -28.49 12.31 0.43
C ALA A 31 -28.43 11.06 1.33
N VAL A 32 -29.01 9.93 0.90
CA VAL A 32 -29.02 8.67 1.66
C VAL A 32 -27.64 8.04 1.68
N LEU A 33 -26.90 8.15 0.57
CA LEU A 33 -25.50 7.72 0.51
C LEU A 33 -24.63 8.63 1.39
N GLY A 34 -24.86 9.94 1.36
CA GLY A 34 -24.14 10.94 2.15
C GLY A 34 -24.26 10.76 3.66
N GLU A 35 -25.44 10.42 4.19
CA GLU A 35 -25.61 10.14 5.63
C GLU A 35 -24.94 8.82 6.06
N LYS A 36 -24.95 7.80 5.20
CA LYS A 36 -24.29 6.51 5.49
C LYS A 36 -22.76 6.61 5.44
N LEU A 37 -22.22 7.43 4.53
CA LEU A 37 -20.77 7.68 4.43
C LEU A 37 -20.24 8.53 5.59
N ARG A 38 -21.06 9.41 6.20
CA ARG A 38 -20.69 10.17 7.41
C ARG A 38 -20.36 9.29 8.62
N LYS A 39 -20.79 8.02 8.61
CA LYS A 39 -20.50 7.04 9.68
C LYS A 39 -19.16 6.32 9.49
N ILE A 40 -18.53 6.44 8.32
CA ILE A 40 -17.21 5.85 8.08
C ILE A 40 -16.17 6.71 8.78
N THR A 41 -15.65 6.23 9.91
CA THR A 41 -14.65 6.93 10.72
C THR A 41 -13.22 6.63 10.29
N ALA A 42 -13.00 5.49 9.64
CA ALA A 42 -11.70 5.06 9.18
C ALA A 42 -11.82 4.20 7.91
N LEU A 43 -10.88 4.40 7.00
CA LEU A 43 -10.64 3.57 5.84
C LEU A 43 -9.27 2.92 6.04
N PHE A 44 -9.26 1.60 6.21
CA PHE A 44 -8.01 0.83 6.34
C PHE A 44 -7.69 0.24 4.97
N PHE A 45 -6.59 0.72 4.38
CA PHE A 45 -6.05 0.14 3.15
C PHE A 45 -5.10 -0.98 3.52
N ASP A 46 -5.53 -2.21 3.25
CA ASP A 46 -4.65 -3.37 3.30
C ASP A 46 -3.84 -3.44 1.99
N LEU A 47 -2.55 -3.09 2.08
CA LEU A 47 -1.63 -3.13 0.95
C LEU A 47 -1.13 -4.55 0.63
N ASP A 48 -1.48 -5.53 1.48
CA ASP A 48 -1.03 -6.92 1.39
C ASP A 48 -1.50 -7.61 0.10
N ASN A 49 -2.53 -7.06 -0.58
CA ASN A 49 -3.08 -7.55 -1.85
C ASN A 49 -2.47 -6.92 -3.11
N THR A 50 -1.38 -6.17 -3.00
CA THR A 50 -0.59 -5.83 -4.19
C THR A 50 0.42 -6.94 -4.43
N LEU A 51 0.02 -7.98 -5.19
CA LEU A 51 0.88 -9.05 -5.70
C LEU A 51 1.84 -8.50 -6.78
N ILE A 52 2.39 -7.31 -6.55
CA ILE A 52 3.47 -6.74 -7.34
C ILE A 52 4.73 -7.38 -6.77
N PRO A 53 5.54 -8.07 -7.58
CA PRO A 53 6.85 -8.53 -7.14
C PRO A 53 7.73 -7.31 -6.85
N THR A 54 7.66 -6.81 -5.62
CA THR A 54 8.32 -5.58 -5.14
C THR A 54 9.83 -5.66 -5.33
N ARG A 55 10.42 -6.85 -5.13
CA ARG A 55 11.84 -7.10 -5.43
C ARG A 55 12.23 -6.75 -6.87
N SER A 56 11.39 -7.10 -7.85
CA SER A 56 11.64 -6.79 -9.25
C SER A 56 11.39 -5.30 -9.57
N GLY A 57 10.47 -4.68 -8.83
CA GLY A 57 10.22 -3.23 -8.87
C GLY A 57 11.45 -2.45 -8.40
N ASP A 58 12.01 -2.83 -7.25
CA ASP A 58 13.23 -2.21 -6.69
C ASP A 58 14.39 -2.28 -7.69
N LEU A 59 14.59 -3.44 -8.33
CA LEU A 59 15.64 -3.64 -9.33
C LEU A 59 15.46 -2.68 -10.53
N LYS A 60 14.24 -2.51 -11.02
CA LYS A 60 13.93 -1.57 -12.11
C LYS A 60 14.14 -0.12 -11.68
N ALA A 61 13.71 0.24 -10.47
CA ALA A 61 13.90 1.58 -9.91
C ALA A 61 15.38 1.91 -9.74
N VAL A 62 16.17 1.00 -9.14
CA VAL A 62 17.61 1.15 -8.99
C VAL A 62 18.31 1.28 -10.33
N LYS A 63 17.96 0.43 -11.31
CA LYS A 63 18.50 0.56 -12.67
C LYS A 63 18.23 1.95 -13.24
N LYS A 64 16.99 2.44 -13.10
CA LYS A 64 16.65 3.77 -13.61
C LYS A 64 17.37 4.90 -12.89
N LEU A 65 17.59 4.75 -11.58
CA LEU A 65 18.36 5.72 -10.81
C LEU A 65 19.84 5.74 -11.22
N SER A 66 20.44 4.57 -11.48
CA SER A 66 21.82 4.50 -12.00
C SER A 66 21.94 5.28 -13.29
N GLU A 67 20.99 5.09 -14.23
CA GLU A 67 20.94 5.85 -15.47
C GLU A 67 20.82 7.36 -15.24
N VAL A 68 20.09 7.80 -14.22
CA VAL A 68 19.97 9.23 -13.88
C VAL A 68 21.29 9.77 -13.33
N LEU A 69 21.94 9.05 -12.42
CA LEU A 69 23.23 9.42 -11.85
C LEU A 69 24.32 9.52 -12.93
N GLU A 70 24.31 8.60 -13.90
CA GLU A 70 25.22 8.62 -15.04
C GLU A 70 24.93 9.82 -15.95
N ASN A 71 23.70 9.94 -16.45
CA ASN A 71 23.37 10.89 -17.51
C ASN A 71 23.25 12.35 -17.03
N GLN A 72 22.81 12.58 -15.80
CA GLN A 72 22.53 13.94 -15.30
C GLN A 72 23.60 14.45 -14.34
N PHE A 73 24.26 13.54 -13.61
CA PHE A 73 25.24 13.90 -12.58
C PHE A 73 26.68 13.51 -12.96
N GLY A 74 26.88 12.83 -14.10
CA GLY A 74 28.21 12.54 -14.63
C GLY A 74 28.99 11.48 -13.85
N LEU A 75 28.31 10.66 -13.04
CA LEU A 75 28.94 9.52 -12.38
C LEU A 75 29.33 8.47 -13.43
N SER A 76 30.44 7.76 -13.20
CA SER A 76 30.72 6.56 -13.98
C SER A 76 29.66 5.49 -13.70
N LYS A 77 29.49 4.56 -14.64
CA LYS A 77 28.55 3.45 -14.52
C LYS A 77 28.80 2.61 -13.27
N GLU A 78 30.06 2.38 -12.95
CA GLU A 78 30.49 1.64 -11.77
C GLU A 78 30.15 2.38 -10.46
N GLU A 79 30.37 3.69 -10.41
CA GLU A 79 30.02 4.52 -9.25
C GLU A 79 28.50 4.61 -9.05
N ALA A 80 27.74 4.85 -10.12
CA ALA A 80 26.29 4.92 -10.07
C ALA A 80 25.66 3.60 -9.63
N ASN A 81 26.13 2.48 -10.15
CA ASN A 81 25.67 1.16 -9.73
C ASN A 81 26.05 0.87 -8.26
N THR A 82 27.28 1.20 -7.85
CA THR A 82 27.73 1.01 -6.47
C THR A 82 26.88 1.83 -5.50
N ALA A 83 26.64 3.11 -5.80
CA ALA A 83 25.85 3.99 -4.95
C ALA A 83 24.41 3.49 -4.80
N THR A 84 23.75 3.15 -5.91
CA THR A 84 22.36 2.68 -5.87
C THR A 84 22.21 1.34 -5.14
N GLN A 85 23.16 0.42 -5.29
CA GLN A 85 23.16 -0.85 -4.53
C GLN A 85 23.45 -0.64 -3.05
N SER A 86 24.39 0.27 -2.72
CA SER A 86 24.72 0.61 -1.33
C SER A 86 23.51 1.22 -0.61
N PHE A 87 22.85 2.20 -1.23
CA PHE A 87 21.60 2.78 -0.73
C PHE A 87 20.54 1.70 -0.51
N LEU A 88 20.25 0.87 -1.53
CA LEU A 88 19.20 -0.14 -1.45
C LEU A 88 19.48 -1.16 -0.33
N LYS A 89 20.74 -1.54 -0.15
CA LYS A 89 21.16 -2.45 0.93
C LYS A 89 20.94 -1.81 2.31
N ALA A 90 21.33 -0.55 2.48
CA ALA A 90 21.17 0.16 3.75
C ALA A 90 19.69 0.42 4.07
N PHE A 91 18.91 0.85 3.08
CA PHE A 91 17.47 1.06 3.19
C PHE A 91 16.72 -0.23 3.57
N ARG A 92 17.06 -1.37 2.96
CA ARG A 92 16.46 -2.68 3.33
C ARG A 92 16.81 -3.13 4.74
N ARG A 93 17.96 -2.72 5.27
CA ARG A 93 18.37 -3.04 6.64
C ARG A 93 17.60 -2.22 7.67
N CYS A 94 17.34 -0.95 7.36
CA CYS A 94 16.63 -0.02 8.24
C CYS A 94 15.87 1.01 7.38
N PRO A 95 14.61 0.70 7.00
CA PRO A 95 13.84 1.56 6.10
C PRO A 95 13.31 2.82 6.80
N ASP A 96 13.25 2.80 8.14
CA ASP A 96 12.81 3.91 8.98
C ASP A 96 13.64 3.94 10.27
N ASN A 97 13.86 5.15 10.79
CA ASN A 97 14.55 5.43 12.03
C ASN A 97 13.70 6.39 12.87
N SER A 98 13.18 5.90 14.00
CA SER A 98 12.27 6.64 14.88
C SER A 98 12.86 7.91 15.50
N GLN A 99 14.18 8.09 15.42
CA GLN A 99 14.87 9.27 15.97
C GLN A 99 14.90 10.46 14.99
N THR A 100 14.50 10.28 13.74
CA THR A 100 14.54 11.33 12.72
C THR A 100 13.32 11.27 11.80
N SER A 101 13.13 12.30 10.98
CA SER A 101 12.07 12.24 9.96
C SER A 101 12.44 11.25 8.85
N LEU A 102 11.44 10.68 8.20
CA LEU A 102 11.64 9.78 7.05
C LEU A 102 12.49 10.43 5.94
N ASP A 103 12.28 11.72 5.67
CA ASP A 103 13.00 12.45 4.63
C ASP A 103 14.48 12.64 5.00
N SER A 104 14.73 13.06 6.24
CA SER A 104 16.09 13.21 6.78
C SER A 104 16.85 11.88 6.81
N TRP A 105 16.18 10.78 7.17
CA TRP A 105 16.78 9.45 7.15
C TRP A 105 17.15 9.02 5.73
N ARG A 106 16.24 9.18 4.76
CA ARG A 106 16.51 8.82 3.36
C ARG A 106 17.63 9.66 2.74
N THR A 107 17.66 10.95 3.06
CA THR A 107 18.73 11.85 2.63
C THR A 107 20.08 11.43 3.22
N TYR A 108 20.10 11.06 4.50
CA TYR A 108 21.28 10.49 5.15
C TYR A 108 21.78 9.24 4.41
N LEU A 109 20.90 8.26 4.15
CA LEU A 109 21.26 7.03 3.45
C LEU A 109 21.82 7.28 2.05
N TRP A 110 21.28 8.26 1.32
CA TRP A 110 21.82 8.63 0.00
C TRP A 110 23.19 9.27 0.09
N ARG A 111 23.40 10.18 1.04
CA ARG A 111 24.70 10.81 1.25
C ARG A 111 25.79 9.77 1.57
N GLU A 112 25.48 8.79 2.41
CA GLU A 112 26.43 7.70 2.72
C GLU A 112 26.68 6.76 1.53
N ALA A 113 25.72 6.66 0.61
CA ALA A 113 25.81 5.78 -0.55
C ALA A 113 26.55 6.42 -1.74
N LEU A 114 26.51 7.74 -1.86
CA LEU A 114 27.18 8.46 -2.93
C LEU A 114 28.71 8.51 -2.70
N PRO A 115 29.51 8.67 -3.77
CA PRO A 115 30.93 8.92 -3.62
C PRO A 115 31.19 10.18 -2.77
N PRO A 116 32.32 10.28 -2.04
CA PRO A 116 32.61 11.39 -1.10
C PRO A 116 32.61 12.80 -1.69
N ARG A 117 32.40 12.95 -3.00
CA ARG A 117 32.38 14.21 -3.74
C ARG A 117 31.00 14.86 -3.78
N TYR A 118 29.96 14.23 -3.23
CA TYR A 118 28.55 14.62 -3.34
C TYR A 118 27.85 14.74 -2.00
#